data_AF-A0A1G8F9R0-F1
#
_entry.id   AF-A0A1G8F9R0-F1
#
_cell.length_a   1.000
_cell.length_b   1.000
_cell.length_c   1.000
_cell.angle_alpha   90.00
_cell.angle_beta   90.00
_cell.angle_gamma   90.00
#
_symmetry.space_group_name_H-M   'P 1'
#
loop_
_entity.id
_entity.type
_entity.pdbx_description
1 polymer ?
#
loop_
_entity_poly.entity_id
_entity_poly.type
_entity_poly.pdbx_seq_one_letter_code
_entity_poly.pdbx_strand_id
1 'polypeptide(L)' 'MMYANLVDLEDFSAKLIELGVEVAPRADFEQVQQALSCWLQKASSEQLTAFDRANRELADNAEVLPQVAQLMARR' A
#
# COMPACT_ATOMS: atom_id res chain seq x y z
N MET A 1 -8.82 25.98 -5.95
CA MET A 1 -7.76 25.39 -5.12
C MET A 1 -7.76 23.90 -5.37
N MET A 2 -6.76 23.37 -6.06
CA MET A 2 -6.62 21.91 -6.22
C MET A 2 -5.89 21.43 -4.97
N TYR A 3 -6.62 20.84 -4.02
CA TYR A 3 -5.98 19.98 -3.02
C TYR A 3 -5.51 18.77 -3.81
N ALA A 4 -4.20 18.63 -4.02
CA ALA A 4 -3.66 17.37 -4.51
C ALA A 4 -4.06 16.30 -3.49
N ASN A 5 -4.92 15.37 -3.89
CA ASN A 5 -5.11 14.14 -3.12
C ASN A 5 -3.75 13.43 -3.18
N LEU A 6 -3.06 13.36 -2.05
CA LEU A 6 -1.77 12.71 -1.92
C LEU A 6 -1.99 11.39 -1.21
N VAL A 7 -1.49 10.30 -1.79
CA VAL A 7 -1.48 9.01 -1.10
C VAL A 7 -0.27 8.98 -0.19
N ASP A 8 -0.52 9.03 1.11
CA ASP A 8 0.52 8.89 2.12
C ASP A 8 0.57 7.46 2.70
N LEU A 9 1.41 7.28 3.73
CA LEU A 9 1.57 5.98 4.37
C LEU A 9 0.31 5.54 5.11
N GLU A 10 -0.50 6.47 5.62
CA GLU A 10 -1.74 6.19 6.33
C GLU A 10 -2.79 5.67 5.36
N ASP A 11 -2.96 6.32 4.21
CA ASP A 11 -3.85 5.86 3.13
C ASP A 11 -3.45 4.47 2.61
N PHE A 12 -2.15 4.29 2.38
CA PHE A 12 -1.63 3.00 1.92
C PHE A 12 -1.84 1.90 2.97
N SER A 13 -1.55 2.19 4.25
CA SER A 13 -1.76 1.23 5.35
C SER A 13 -3.23 0.85 5.50
N ALA A 14 -4.15 1.81 5.36
CA ALA A 14 -5.57 1.54 5.36
C ALA A 14 -5.94 0.55 4.24
N LYS A 15 -5.40 0.76 3.04
CA LYS A 15 -5.63 -0.13 1.89
C LYS A 15 -5.04 -1.52 2.10
N LEU A 16 -3.88 -1.63 2.74
CA LEU A 16 -3.27 -2.90 3.10
C LEU A 16 -4.13 -3.68 4.12
N ILE A 17 -4.70 -2.98 5.10
CA ILE A 17 -5.61 -3.60 6.08
C ILE A 17 -6.87 -4.14 5.38
N GLU A 18 -7.44 -3.43 4.39
CA GLU A 18 -8.55 -3.93 3.57
C GLU A 18 -8.19 -5.22 2.81
N LEU A 19 -6.94 -5.37 2.39
CA LEU A 19 -6.42 -6.58 1.72
C LEU A 19 -6.10 -7.73 2.70
N GLY A 20 -6.28 -7.51 4.00
CA GLY A 20 -5.99 -8.48 5.05
C GLY A 20 -4.51 -8.53 5.46
N VAL A 21 -3.74 -7.48 5.18
CA VAL A 21 -2.38 -7.33 5.71
C VAL A 21 -2.47 -6.85 7.15
N GLU A 22 -1.84 -7.57 8.07
CA GLU A 22 -1.77 -7.18 9.48
C GLU A 22 -0.72 -6.07 9.68
N VAL A 23 -1.15 -4.82 9.51
CA VAL A 23 -0.38 -3.61 9.79
C VAL A 23 -1.03 -2.85 10.95
N ALA A 24 -0.21 -2.35 11.88
CA ALA A 24 -0.71 -1.52 12.97
C ALA A 24 -1.21 -0.16 12.45
N PRO A 25 -2.33 0.38 12.99
CA PRO A 25 -2.74 1.74 12.67
C PRO A 25 -1.64 2.70 13.14
N ARG A 26 -1.14 3.55 12.22
CA ARG A 26 0.04 4.43 12.41
C ARG A 26 1.39 3.72 12.47
N ALA A 27 1.50 2.55 11.88
CA ALA A 27 2.79 1.92 11.65
C ALA A 27 3.72 2.87 10.85
N ASP A 28 4.99 2.87 11.20
CA ASP A 28 6.01 3.59 10.43
C ASP A 28 6.32 2.87 9.10
N PHE A 29 7.10 3.54 8.26
CA PHE A 29 7.48 3.01 6.95
C PHE A 29 8.12 1.62 7.02
N GLU A 30 9.02 1.38 8.00
CA GLU A 30 9.72 0.10 8.12
C GLU A 30 8.77 -1.02 8.56
N GLN A 31 7.88 -0.73 9.49
CA GLN A 31 6.86 -1.66 9.95
C GLN A 31 5.89 -2.04 8.82
N VAL A 32 5.41 -1.07 8.05
CA VAL A 32 4.56 -1.31 6.88
C VAL A 32 5.31 -2.13 5.83
N GLN A 33 6.58 -1.78 5.56
CA GLN A 33 7.42 -2.50 4.63
C GLN A 33 7.61 -3.97 5.03
N GLN A 34 7.88 -4.22 6.31
CA GLN A 34 8.10 -5.56 6.84
C GLN A 34 6.83 -6.41 6.78
N ALA A 35 5.70 -5.84 7.20
CA ALA A 35 4.40 -6.51 7.15
C ALA A 35 4.00 -6.84 5.71
N LEU A 36 4.15 -5.88 4.79
CA LEU A 36 3.90 -6.08 3.37
C LEU A 36 4.80 -7.17 2.79
N SER A 37 6.10 -7.16 3.10
CA SER A 37 7.04 -8.18 2.61
C SER A 37 6.67 -9.58 3.10
N CYS A 38 6.29 -9.71 4.38
CA CYS A 38 5.83 -10.98 4.94
C CYS A 38 4.52 -11.46 4.32
N TRP A 39 3.60 -10.53 4.02
CA TRP A 39 2.34 -10.86 3.37
C TRP A 39 2.54 -11.28 1.92
N LEU A 40 3.35 -10.54 1.13
CA LEU A 40 3.64 -10.86 -0.27
C LEU A 40 4.26 -12.26 -0.44
N GLN A 41 5.08 -12.72 0.52
CA GLN A 41 5.66 -14.07 0.51
C GLN A 41 4.63 -15.19 0.71
N LYS A 42 3.50 -14.89 1.36
CA LYS A 42 2.45 -15.87 1.68
C LYS A 42 1.19 -15.67 0.82
N ALA A 43 1.10 -14.54 0.13
CA ALA A 43 -0.04 -14.14 -0.66
C ALA A 43 -0.26 -15.12 -1.82
N SER A 44 -1.52 -15.50 -2.04
CA SER A 44 -1.92 -16.24 -3.22
C SER A 44 -1.90 -15.35 -4.47
N SER A 45 -1.90 -15.97 -5.66
CA SER A 45 -1.96 -15.22 -6.93
C SER A 45 -3.19 -14.29 -7.02
N GLU A 46 -4.30 -14.67 -6.40
CA GLU A 46 -5.51 -13.83 -6.34
C GLU A 46 -5.28 -12.59 -5.46
N GLN A 47 -4.65 -12.77 -4.30
CA GLN A 47 -4.30 -11.67 -3.39
C GLN A 47 -3.29 -10.72 -4.02
N LEU A 48 -2.27 -11.24 -4.73
CA LEU A 48 -1.32 -10.42 -5.48
C LEU A 48 -2.02 -9.61 -6.60
N THR A 49 -3.01 -10.20 -7.26
CA THR A 49 -3.82 -9.49 -8.27
C THR A 49 -4.67 -8.40 -7.63
N ALA A 50 -5.25 -8.65 -6.45
CA ALA A 50 -6.02 -7.66 -5.69
C ALA A 50 -5.12 -6.51 -5.21
N PHE A 51 -3.90 -6.80 -4.77
CA PHE A 51 -2.89 -5.80 -4.40
C PHE A 51 -2.49 -4.93 -5.60
N ASP A 52 -2.19 -5.54 -6.75
CA ASP A 52 -1.86 -4.79 -7.98
C ASP A 52 -3.02 -3.88 -8.43
N ARG A 53 -4.28 -4.33 -8.25
CA ARG A 53 -5.46 -3.51 -8.52
C ARG A 53 -5.54 -2.33 -7.55
N ALA A 54 -5.42 -2.57 -6.25
CA ALA A 54 -5.46 -1.53 -5.23
C ALA A 54 -4.36 -0.49 -5.45
N ASN A 55 -3.17 -0.91 -5.86
CA ASN A 55 -2.07 -0.01 -6.19
C ASN A 55 -2.39 0.90 -7.38
N ARG A 56 -3.01 0.36 -8.44
CA ARG A 56 -3.44 1.17 -9.59
C ARG A 56 -4.55 2.15 -9.20
N GLU A 57 -5.52 1.70 -8.41
CA GLU A 57 -6.59 2.58 -7.93
C GLU A 57 -6.01 3.76 -7.12
N LEU A 58 -5.04 3.51 -6.24
CA LEU A 58 -4.37 4.58 -5.49
C LEU A 58 -3.60 5.54 -6.41
N ALA A 59 -2.85 5.01 -7.38
CA ALA A 59 -2.08 5.83 -8.32
C ALA A 59 -2.94 6.63 -9.31
N ASP A 60 -4.12 6.12 -9.69
CA ASP A 60 -5.03 6.79 -10.62
C ASP A 60 -5.86 7.88 -9.93
N ASN A 61 -6.15 7.73 -8.63
CA ASN A 61 -6.98 8.69 -7.89
C ASN A 61 -6.20 9.84 -7.25
N ALA A 62 -4.89 9.70 -7.10
CA ALA A 62 -4.08 10.58 -6.25
C ALA A 62 -2.59 10.53 -6.60
N GLU A 63 -1.87 11.60 -6.28
CA GLU A 63 -0.41 11.64 -6.42
C GLU A 63 0.23 10.85 -5.27
N VAL A 64 0.98 9.80 -5.60
CA VAL A 64 1.58 8.91 -4.61
C VAL A 64 2.87 9.48 -4.08
N LEU A 65 3.00 9.59 -2.76
CA LEU A 65 4.25 10.06 -2.16
C LEU A 65 5.42 9.10 -2.48
N PRO A 66 6.65 9.62 -2.66
CA PRO A 66 7.80 8.81 -3.07
C PRO A 66 8.10 7.61 -2.16
N GLN A 67 7.80 7.74 -0.87
CA GLN A 67 7.93 6.64 0.09
C GLN A 67 6.95 5.50 -0.21
N VAL A 68 5.68 5.81 -0.49
CA VAL A 68 4.66 4.80 -0.81
C VAL A 68 4.96 4.17 -2.18
N ALA A 69 5.37 4.97 -3.15
CA ALA A 69 5.77 4.48 -4.48
C ALA A 69 6.88 3.43 -4.40
N GLN A 70 7.83 3.56 -3.46
CA GLN A 70 8.87 2.55 -3.22
C GLN A 70 8.30 1.23 -2.69
N LEU A 71 7.26 1.27 -1.87
CA LEU A 71 6.57 0.07 -1.38
C LEU A 71 5.77 -0.61 -2.50
N MET A 72 5.12 0.18 -3.35
CA MET A 72 4.33 -0.33 -4.48
C MET A 72 5.20 -0.92 -5.60
N ALA A 73 6.40 -0.38 -5.80
CA ALA A 73 7.35 -0.86 -6.82
C ALA A 73 8.06 -2.16 -6.41
N ARG A 74 7.91 -2.60 -5.16
CA ARG A 74 8.57 -3.81 -4.64
C ARG A 74 7.79 -5.05 -5.10
N ARG A 75 8.40 -5.83 -5.98
CA ARG A 75 7.97 -7.17 -6.43
C ARG A 75 9.01 -8.21 -6.05
#